data_AF-A0AAV6C158-F1
#
_entry.id   AF-A0AAV6C158-F1
#
_cell.length_a   1.000
_cell.length_b   1.000
_cell.length_c   1.000
_cell.angle_alpha   90.00
_cell.angle_beta   90.00
_cell.angle_gamma   90.00
#
_symmetry.space_group_name_H-M   'P 1'
#
loop_
_entity.id
_entity.type
_entity.pdbx_description
1 polymer ?
#
loop_
_entity_poly.entity_id
_entity_poly.type
_entity_poly.pdbx_seq_one_letter_code
_entity_poly.pdbx_strand_id
1 'polypeptide(L)'
;MPITIALQANNVDSSASNFVYAIATLTFSGNYPSGGDTLDFTQVADKLDSSQVVQAWAESQNGNSGYYVAVAGSALNNWKLKCFSGGGTEITAGAYPASVTSDVVQLSITTRKLL
;
A
#
# COMPACT_ATOMS: atom_id res chain seq x y z
N MET A 1 -14.88 -5.11 1.60
CA MET A 1 -14.71 -3.99 0.66
C MET A 1 -13.26 -3.58 0.73
N PRO A 2 -12.62 -3.31 -0.40
CA PRO A 2 -11.18 -3.24 -0.52
C PRO A 2 -10.61 -1.97 0.13
N ILE A 3 -9.29 -2.00 0.36
CA ILE A 3 -8.50 -0.81 0.69
C ILE A 3 -8.74 0.26 -0.38
N THR A 4 -9.05 1.49 0.06
CA THR A 4 -9.11 2.66 -0.83
C THR A 4 -7.75 3.33 -0.86
N ILE A 5 -7.18 3.53 -2.06
CA ILE A 5 -5.89 4.19 -2.29
C ILE A 5 -6.12 5.61 -2.82
N ALA A 6 -5.60 6.62 -2.13
CA ALA A 6 -5.67 8.02 -2.59
C ALA A 6 -4.27 8.64 -2.75
N LEU A 7 -3.91 9.09 -3.96
CA LEU A 7 -2.61 9.72 -4.28
C LEU A 7 -2.70 11.25 -4.33
N GLN A 8 -1.67 11.94 -3.83
CA GLN A 8 -1.44 13.38 -4.01
C GLN A 8 -0.55 13.64 -5.25
N ALA A 9 -0.78 14.73 -5.98
CA ALA A 9 -0.03 15.04 -7.21
C ALA A 9 1.44 15.43 -6.91
N ASN A 10 2.34 14.50 -7.24
CA ASN A 10 3.81 14.55 -7.41
C ASN A 10 4.66 15.58 -6.63
N ASN A 11 5.48 15.07 -5.71
CA ASN A 11 6.74 15.68 -5.27
C ASN A 11 7.89 14.97 -6.03
N VAL A 12 8.41 15.60 -7.08
CA VAL A 12 9.49 15.04 -7.91
C VAL A 12 10.83 15.52 -7.37
N ASP A 13 11.60 14.64 -6.72
CA ASP A 13 13.01 14.91 -6.39
C ASP A 13 13.94 13.77 -6.85
N SER A 14 15.12 14.23 -7.25
CA SER A 14 16.10 13.75 -8.20
C SER A 14 17.22 12.99 -7.49
N SER A 15 17.21 11.65 -7.55
CA SER A 15 18.48 10.91 -7.57
C SER A 15 18.36 9.53 -8.24
N ALA A 16 19.30 9.29 -9.16
CA ALA A 16 19.50 8.14 -10.05
C ALA A 16 18.38 7.84 -11.09
N SER A 17 18.07 8.86 -11.90
CA SER A 17 17.58 8.87 -13.30
C SER A 17 16.40 8.03 -13.81
N ASN A 18 15.89 7.02 -13.11
CA ASN A 18 14.92 6.06 -13.69
C ASN A 18 13.74 5.68 -12.79
N PHE A 19 13.48 6.39 -11.69
CA PHE A 19 12.36 6.10 -10.80
C PHE A 19 11.47 7.32 -10.55
N VAL A 20 10.19 7.05 -10.31
CA VAL A 20 9.18 8.03 -9.89
C VAL A 20 8.53 7.54 -8.61
N TYR A 21 8.27 8.45 -7.68
CA TYR A 21 7.65 8.15 -6.39
C TYR A 21 6.25 8.72 -6.33
N ALA A 22 5.29 7.90 -5.92
CA ALA A 22 3.93 8.30 -5.64
C ALA A 22 3.61 7.97 -4.18
N ILE A 23 2.93 8.88 -3.48
CA ILE A 23 2.54 8.71 -2.09
C ILE A 23 1.02 8.61 -2.00
N ALA A 24 0.55 7.54 -1.36
CA ALA A 24 -0.85 7.28 -1.10
C ALA A 24 -1.20 7.26 0.38
N THR A 25 -2.47 7.43 0.68
CA THR A 25 -3.06 7.07 1.97
C THR A 25 -3.97 5.86 1.79
N LEU A 26 -3.86 4.89 2.70
CA LEU A 26 -4.73 3.72 2.76
C LEU A 26 -5.74 3.88 3.88
N THR A 27 -7.00 3.55 3.57
CA THR A 27 -8.09 3.47 4.55
C THR A 27 -8.67 2.07 4.56
N PHE A 28 -8.86 1.51 5.76
CA PHE A 28 -9.33 0.15 5.96
C PHE A 28 -10.83 0.11 6.28
N SER A 29 -11.54 -0.84 5.68
CA SER A 29 -12.96 -1.04 5.95
C SER A 29 -13.38 -2.49 5.73
N GLY A 30 -14.47 -2.92 6.37
CA GLY A 30 -14.97 -4.29 6.22
C GLY A 30 -14.10 -5.32 6.95
N ASN A 31 -13.69 -6.37 6.23
CA ASN A 31 -13.01 -7.54 6.80
C ASN A 31 -11.66 -7.76 6.11
N TYR A 32 -10.67 -8.16 6.90
CA TYR A 32 -9.38 -8.64 6.44
C TYR A 32 -9.52 -10.03 5.78
N PRO A 33 -9.10 -10.20 4.52
CA PRO A 33 -9.12 -11.49 3.85
C PRO A 33 -7.91 -12.35 4.21
N SER A 34 -8.05 -13.68 4.07
CA SER A 34 -6.95 -14.60 4.29
C SER A 34 -5.77 -14.31 3.35
N GLY A 35 -4.59 -14.09 3.92
CA GLY A 35 -3.35 -13.84 3.18
C GLY A 35 -3.15 -12.39 2.71
N GLY A 36 -3.99 -11.46 3.16
CA GLY A 36 -3.84 -10.03 2.90
C GLY A 36 -4.79 -9.44 1.87
N ASP A 37 -5.07 -8.16 2.06
CA ASP A 37 -5.88 -7.36 1.15
C ASP A 37 -5.22 -7.26 -0.20
N THR A 38 -6.04 -7.20 -1.24
CA THR A 38 -5.52 -6.87 -2.57
C THR A 38 -5.17 -5.39 -2.61
N LEU A 39 -3.90 -5.09 -2.88
CA LEU A 39 -3.44 -3.79 -3.34
C LEU A 39 -3.57 -3.78 -4.85
N ASP A 40 -4.56 -3.06 -5.36
CA ASP A 40 -4.82 -2.93 -6.78
C ASP A 40 -4.42 -1.52 -7.26
N PHE A 41 -3.21 -1.44 -7.83
CA PHE A 41 -2.68 -0.20 -8.38
C PHE A 41 -3.37 0.25 -9.66
N THR A 42 -4.21 -0.59 -10.29
CA THR A 42 -4.99 -0.17 -11.47
C THR A 42 -6.02 0.91 -11.12
N GLN A 43 -6.44 0.99 -9.85
CA GLN A 43 -7.33 2.04 -9.35
C GLN A 43 -6.72 3.45 -9.42
N VAL A 44 -5.40 3.53 -9.52
CA VAL A 44 -4.65 4.80 -9.55
C VAL A 44 -3.63 4.83 -10.69
N ALA A 45 -3.79 3.97 -11.70
CA ALA A 45 -2.82 3.86 -12.79
C ALA A 45 -2.67 5.16 -13.60
N ASP A 46 -3.72 5.99 -13.66
CA ASP A 46 -3.71 7.31 -14.30
C ASP A 46 -2.81 8.33 -13.58
N LYS A 47 -2.45 8.05 -12.32
CA LYS A 47 -1.61 8.88 -11.46
C LYS A 47 -0.22 8.28 -11.26
N LEU A 48 0.05 7.12 -11.86
CA LEU A 48 1.36 6.49 -11.85
C LEU A 48 2.05 6.77 -13.19
N ASP A 49 3.29 7.25 -13.12
CA ASP A 49 4.11 7.50 -14.30
C ASP A 49 4.53 6.21 -15.03
N SER A 50 4.19 5.01 -14.54
CA SER A 50 4.45 3.73 -15.22
C SER A 50 3.70 2.59 -14.54
N SER A 51 3.36 1.56 -15.32
CA SER A 51 2.84 0.29 -14.80
C SER A 51 3.89 -0.63 -14.20
N GLN A 52 5.17 -0.27 -14.32
CA GLN A 52 6.27 -1.02 -13.72
C GLN A 52 6.55 -0.53 -12.30
N VAL A 53 5.78 -1.05 -11.34
CA VAL A 53 6.04 -0.87 -9.91
C VAL A 53 7.26 -1.70 -9.51
N VAL A 54 8.25 -1.03 -8.95
CA VAL A 54 9.52 -1.60 -8.49
C VAL A 54 9.41 -1.98 -7.02
N GLN A 55 8.73 -1.15 -6.23
CA GLN A 55 8.62 -1.32 -4.79
C GLN A 55 7.41 -0.58 -4.22
N ALA A 56 6.89 -1.08 -3.11
CA ALA A 56 5.90 -0.38 -2.31
C ALA A 56 6.16 -0.59 -0.82
N TRP A 57 5.92 0.44 0.00
CA TRP A 57 6.15 0.42 1.45
C TRP A 57 4.98 1.06 2.18
N ALA A 58 4.46 0.38 3.20
CA ALA A 58 3.33 0.87 3.99
C ALA A 58 3.79 1.24 5.41
N GLU A 59 3.51 2.46 5.82
CA GLU A 59 3.96 3.04 7.09
C GLU A 59 2.77 3.53 7.90
N SER A 60 2.62 2.98 9.11
CA SER A 60 1.59 3.37 10.08
C SER A 60 1.94 4.71 10.71
N GLN A 61 1.01 5.67 10.71
CA GLN A 61 1.17 6.89 11.51
C GLN A 61 0.93 6.65 13.00
N ASN A 62 0.24 5.56 13.36
CA ASN A 62 -0.05 5.20 14.74
C ASN A 62 1.13 4.47 15.43
N GLY A 63 2.30 4.43 14.79
CA GLY A 63 3.61 4.03 15.32
C GLY A 63 3.80 2.52 15.52
N ASN A 64 2.93 1.89 16.32
CA ASN A 64 3.07 0.49 16.76
C ASN A 64 1.79 -0.35 16.58
N SER A 65 0.79 0.19 15.89
CA SER A 65 -0.50 -0.49 15.65
C SER A 65 -0.55 -0.97 14.21
N GLY A 66 -0.24 -2.25 13.98
CA GLY A 66 -0.27 -2.80 12.62
C GLY A 66 1.09 -2.68 11.93
N TYR A 67 1.83 -3.77 11.74
CA TYR A 67 2.86 -3.77 10.70
C TYR A 67 2.17 -4.08 9.38
N TYR A 68 2.34 -3.21 8.39
CA TYR A 68 1.75 -3.38 7.06
C TYR A 68 2.85 -3.75 6.09
N VAL A 69 2.72 -4.91 5.46
CA VAL A 69 3.73 -5.43 4.54
C VAL A 69 3.11 -5.53 3.15
N ALA A 70 3.58 -4.67 2.25
CA ALA A 70 3.29 -4.81 0.84
C ALA A 70 4.06 -6.01 0.28
N VAL A 71 3.36 -6.92 -0.38
CA VAL A 71 3.92 -8.09 -1.06
C VAL A 71 3.70 -7.91 -2.55
N ALA A 72 4.81 -8.03 -3.30
CA ALA A 72 4.80 -7.86 -4.75
C ALA A 72 3.86 -8.87 -5.42
N GLY A 73 2.99 -8.36 -6.28
CA GLY A 73 2.20 -9.14 -7.21
C GLY A 73 2.91 -9.28 -8.56
N SER A 74 2.41 -10.18 -9.41
CA SER A 74 2.89 -10.33 -10.79
C SER A 74 2.31 -9.30 -11.76
N ALA A 75 1.28 -8.56 -11.34
CA ALA A 75 0.58 -7.53 -12.10
C ALA A 75 0.11 -6.40 -11.18
N LEU A 76 -0.22 -5.22 -11.73
CA LEU A 76 -0.66 -4.07 -10.93
C LEU A 76 -1.87 -4.36 -10.01
N ASN A 77 -2.74 -5.29 -10.43
CA ASN A 77 -4.00 -5.57 -9.75
C ASN A 77 -3.95 -6.71 -8.73
N ASN A 78 -2.77 -7.29 -8.46
CA ASN A 78 -2.65 -8.47 -7.61
C ASN A 78 -1.54 -8.40 -6.56
N TRP A 79 -1.06 -7.21 -6.24
CA TRP A 79 -0.23 -7.00 -5.04
C TRP A 79 -1.06 -7.26 -3.79
N LYS A 80 -0.38 -7.53 -2.67
CA LYS A 80 -1.02 -7.76 -1.38
C LYS A 80 -0.55 -6.80 -0.32
N LEU A 81 -1.46 -6.38 0.57
CA LEU A 81 -1.10 -5.78 1.85
C LEU A 81 -1.41 -6.78 2.96
N LYS A 82 -0.37 -7.23 3.64
CA LYS A 82 -0.51 -8.02 4.86
C LYS A 82 -0.52 -7.12 6.08
N CYS A 83 -1.38 -7.41 7.04
CA CYS A 83 -1.47 -6.66 8.29
C CYS A 83 -1.09 -7.58 9.44
N PHE A 84 -0.24 -7.10 10.35
CA PHE A 84 0.26 -7.86 11.49
C PHE A 84 -0.01 -7.10 12.78
N SER A 85 -0.35 -7.81 13.86
CA SER A 85 -0.47 -7.20 15.19
C SER A 85 0.88 -6.72 15.73
N GLY A 86 0.85 -5.86 16.76
CA GLY A 86 2.03 -5.47 17.52
C GLY A 86 2.64 -6.71 18.20
N GLY A 87 3.66 -7.30 17.58
CA GLY A 87 4.18 -8.63 17.91
C GLY A 87 4.52 -9.48 16.68
N GLY A 88 4.20 -9.01 15.46
CA GLY A 88 4.65 -9.62 14.21
C GLY A 88 3.83 -10.83 13.75
N THR A 89 2.64 -11.05 14.31
CA THR A 89 1.70 -12.10 13.88
C THR A 89 0.70 -11.53 12.89
N GLU A 90 0.54 -12.16 11.72
CA GLU A 90 -0.46 -11.73 10.72
C GLU A 90 -1.85 -11.81 11.35
N ILE A 91 -2.66 -10.76 11.18
CA ILE A 91 -4.00 -10.75 11.77
C ILE A 91 -4.86 -11.85 11.13
N THR A 92 -5.76 -12.43 11.93
CA THR A 92 -6.63 -13.50 11.42
C THR A 92 -7.67 -12.94 10.45
N ALA A 93 -8.01 -13.71 9.42
CA ALA A 93 -9.08 -13.34 8.49
C ALA A 93 -10.41 -13.13 9.24
N GLY A 94 -11.08 -12.02 8.97
CA GLY A 94 -12.26 -11.60 9.72
C GLY A 94 -12.37 -10.09 9.85
N ALA A 95 -13.15 -9.62 10.81
CA ALA A 95 -13.28 -8.18 11.07
C ALA A 95 -11.92 -7.58 11.43
N TYR A 96 -11.61 -6.41 10.87
CA TYR A 96 -10.39 -5.70 11.23
C TYR A 96 -10.39 -5.34 12.72
N PRO A 97 -9.24 -5.48 13.41
CA PRO A 97 -9.05 -4.88 14.73
C PRO A 97 -9.28 -3.37 14.66
N ALA A 98 -9.82 -2.78 15.74
CA ALA A 98 -10.05 -1.33 15.82
C ALA A 98 -8.77 -0.52 15.54
N SER A 99 -7.63 -1.07 15.98
CA SER A 99 -6.28 -0.50 15.77
C SER A 99 -5.88 -0.37 14.30
N VAL A 100 -6.50 -1.14 13.39
CA VAL A 100 -6.28 -1.06 11.94
C VAL A 100 -7.27 -0.09 11.31
N THR A 101 -8.55 -0.17 11.67
CA THR A 101 -9.59 0.72 11.10
C THR A 101 -9.43 2.19 11.49
N SER A 102 -8.80 2.47 12.62
CA SER A 102 -8.51 3.85 13.05
C SER A 102 -7.12 4.33 12.63
N ASP A 103 -6.32 3.49 11.97
CA ASP A 103 -4.98 3.86 11.54
C ASP A 103 -5.02 4.66 10.24
N VAL A 104 -4.02 5.53 10.09
CA VAL A 104 -3.72 6.23 8.85
C VAL A 104 -2.41 5.67 8.34
N VAL A 105 -2.48 4.93 7.24
CA VAL A 105 -1.30 4.28 6.64
C VAL A 105 -0.89 5.02 5.38
N GLN A 106 0.36 5.46 5.34
CA GLN A 106 0.97 5.98 4.12
C GLN A 106 1.50 4.82 3.28
N LEU A 107 1.22 4.82 1.98
CA LEU A 107 1.81 3.89 1.02
C LEU A 107 2.73 4.65 0.06
N SER A 108 4.03 4.39 0.14
CA SER A 108 5.01 4.87 -0.83
C SER A 108 5.13 3.88 -1.96
N ILE A 109 4.98 4.32 -3.20
CA ILE A 109 5.07 3.50 -4.42
C ILE A 109 6.22 4.02 -5.26
N THR A 110 7.14 3.15 -5.65
CA THR A 110 8.24 3.47 -6.58
C THR A 110 7.98 2.77 -7.90
N THR A 111 7.86 3.55 -8.98
CA THR A 111 7.72 3.05 -10.35
C THR A 111 8.97 3.35 -11.16
N ARG A 112 9.19 2.61 -12.26
CA ARG A 112 10.16 3.05 -13.28
C ARG A 112 9.64 4.31 -13.95
N LYS A 113 10.51 5.24 -14.28
CA LYS A 113 10.18 6.34 -15.18
C LYS A 113 9.85 5.76 -16.56
N LEU A 114 8.73 6.18 -17.17
CA LEU A 114 8.48 5.95 -18.60
C LEU A 114 9.62 6.60 -19.39
N LEU A 115 10.30 5.82 -20.24
CA LEU A 115 11.27 6.31 -21.22
C LEU A 115 10.54 7.00 -22.38
#